data_AF-A0A7W1GGY8-F1
#
_entry.id   AF-A0A7W1GGY8-F1
#
_cell.length_a   1.000
_cell.length_b   1.000
_cell.length_c   1.000
_cell.angle_alpha   90.00
_cell.angle_beta   90.00
_cell.angle_gamma   90.00
#
_symmetry.space_group_name_H-M   'P 1'
#
loop_
_entity.id
_entity.type
_entity.pdbx_description
1 polymer ?
#
loop_
_entity_poly.entity_id
_entity_poly.type
_entity_poly.pdbx_seq_one_letter_code
_entity_poly.pdbx_strand_id
1 'polypeptide(L)'
;MIQYSDDLRERIIFFFENHPDYTPQEIADEFGASRSFFEKLLQRWRATGSSAALPRGGGQQRILEDHEQKIRELIAAQPDATLDELRERIESSTKLSVSAATLCRALQRQGLVRKKSLISQLSSTVEK
;
A
#
# COMPACT_ATOMS: atom_id res chain seq x y z
N MET A 1 7.43 -10.14 -10.47
CA MET A 1 8.49 -10.90 -9.77
C MET A 1 7.92 -12.28 -9.46
N ILE A 2 8.52 -13.33 -10.02
CA ILE A 2 8.07 -14.72 -9.84
C ILE A 2 8.25 -15.08 -8.36
N GLN A 3 7.16 -15.38 -7.67
CA GLN A 3 7.22 -15.91 -6.32
C GLN A 3 7.43 -17.40 -6.41
N TYR A 4 8.61 -17.87 -6.03
CA TYR A 4 8.79 -19.28 -5.70
C TYR A 4 7.89 -19.61 -4.50
N SER A 5 7.16 -20.72 -4.57
CA SER A 5 6.29 -21.20 -3.49
C SER A 5 7.08 -21.30 -2.19
N ASP A 6 6.46 -21.02 -1.03
CA ASP A 6 7.14 -21.14 0.26
C ASP A 6 7.64 -22.58 0.50
N ASP A 7 6.90 -23.58 0.01
CA ASP A 7 7.31 -25.01 0.00
C ASP A 7 8.68 -25.22 -0.65
N LEU A 8 8.97 -24.57 -1.79
CA LEU A 8 10.25 -24.71 -2.48
C LEU A 8 11.39 -24.16 -1.61
N ARG A 9 11.16 -23.04 -0.91
CA ARG A 9 12.19 -22.42 -0.06
C ARG A 9 12.47 -23.25 1.18
N GLU A 10 11.42 -23.79 1.80
CA GLU A 10 11.55 -24.68 2.94
C GLU A 10 12.31 -25.96 2.57
N ARG A 11 11.98 -26.57 1.44
CA ARG A 11 12.68 -27.77 0.95
C ARG A 11 14.14 -27.50 0.62
N ILE A 12 14.45 -26.35 0.02
CA ILE A 12 15.83 -25.94 -0.26
C ILE A 12 16.64 -25.80 1.04
N ILE A 13 16.08 -25.13 2.05
CA ILE A 13 16.77 -24.90 3.33
C ILE A 13 16.93 -26.22 4.09
N PHE A 14 15.88 -27.04 4.13
CA PHE A 14 15.96 -28.37 4.70
C PHE A 14 17.06 -29.21 4.04
N PHE A 15 17.15 -29.19 2.70
CA PHE A 15 18.22 -29.89 1.99
C PHE A 15 19.61 -29.32 2.34
N PHE A 16 19.76 -28.00 2.40
CA PHE A 16 21.01 -27.35 2.80
C PHE A 16 21.46 -27.73 4.21
N GLU A 17 20.54 -27.84 5.18
CA GLU A 17 20.87 -28.23 6.56
C GLU A 17 21.22 -29.71 6.70
N ASN A 18 20.60 -30.58 5.89
CA ASN A 18 20.83 -32.03 5.96
C ASN A 18 22.01 -32.51 5.08
N HIS A 19 22.48 -31.68 4.16
CA HIS A 19 23.55 -32.01 3.21
C HIS A 19 24.69 -30.98 3.28
N PRO A 20 25.48 -30.94 4.37
CA PRO A 20 26.57 -29.97 4.56
C PRO A 20 27.71 -30.11 3.54
N ASP A 21 27.82 -31.27 2.88
CA ASP A 21 28.83 -31.54 1.86
C ASP A 21 28.51 -30.87 0.51
N TYR A 22 27.26 -30.43 0.31
CA TYR A 22 26.82 -29.80 -0.92
C TYR A 22 27.08 -28.30 -0.89
N THR A 23 27.63 -27.78 -1.99
CA THR A 23 27.79 -26.34 -2.14
C THR A 23 26.44 -25.67 -2.42
N PRO A 24 26.28 -24.39 -2.04
CA PRO A 24 25.13 -23.57 -2.41
C PRO A 24 24.78 -23.59 -3.90
N GLN A 25 25.77 -23.79 -4.77
CA GLN A 25 25.60 -23.81 -6.21
C GLN A 25 25.02 -25.15 -6.67
N GLU A 26 25.55 -26.27 -6.17
CA GLU A 26 25.03 -27.60 -6.50
C GLU A 26 23.56 -27.77 -6.07
N ILE A 27 23.18 -27.21 -4.92
CA ILE A 27 21.79 -27.22 -4.47
C ILE A 27 20.93 -26.31 -5.35
N ALA A 28 21.45 -25.17 -5.82
CA ALA A 28 20.71 -24.31 -6.73
C ALA A 28 20.43 -25.00 -8.08
N ASP A 29 21.42 -25.72 -8.63
CA ASP A 29 21.30 -26.50 -9.85
C ASP A 29 20.28 -27.66 -9.70
N GLU A 30 20.33 -28.40 -8.59
CA GLU A 30 19.39 -29.50 -8.28
C GLU A 30 17.92 -29.02 -8.22
N PHE A 31 17.70 -27.83 -7.68
CA PHE A 31 16.36 -27.25 -7.54
C PHE A 31 15.95 -26.35 -8.72
N GLY A 32 16.80 -26.24 -9.77
CA GLY A 32 16.54 -25.38 -10.93
C GLY A 32 16.42 -23.89 -10.58
N ALA A 33 17.03 -23.46 -9.47
CA ALA A 33 16.95 -22.11 -8.95
C ALA A 33 18.19 -21.30 -9.34
N SER A 34 18.05 -19.98 -9.49
CA SER A 34 19.20 -19.13 -9.76
C SER A 34 20.08 -18.96 -8.52
N ARG A 35 21.41 -18.89 -8.73
CA ARG A 35 22.39 -18.63 -7.64
C ARG A 35 22.02 -17.42 -6.80
N SER A 36 21.64 -16.30 -7.44
CA SER A 36 21.27 -15.08 -6.73
C SER A 36 19.99 -15.21 -5.88
N PHE A 37 19.08 -16.13 -6.24
CA PHE A 37 17.93 -16.45 -5.40
C PHE A 37 18.38 -17.24 -4.17
N PHE A 38 19.23 -18.24 -4.37
CA PHE A 38 19.76 -19.08 -3.30
C PHE A 38 20.59 -18.28 -2.28
N GLU A 39 21.49 -17.41 -2.75
CA GLU A 39 22.30 -16.54 -1.88
C GLU A 39 21.42 -15.61 -1.03
N LYS A 40 20.36 -15.04 -1.62
CA LYS A 40 19.39 -14.19 -0.89
C LYS A 40 18.56 -15.00 0.11
N LEU A 41 18.21 -16.24 -0.23
CA LEU A 41 17.47 -17.14 0.65
C LEU A 41 18.31 -17.52 1.87
N LEU A 42 19.56 -17.93 1.66
CA LEU A 42 20.49 -18.25 2.75
C LEU A 42 20.80 -17.04 3.62
N GLN A 43 21.03 -15.87 3.03
CA GLN A 43 21.27 -14.65 3.79
C GLN A 43 20.09 -14.34 4.72
N ARG A 44 18.86 -14.52 4.23
CA ARG A 44 17.65 -14.37 5.05
C ARG A 44 17.55 -15.44 6.12
N TRP A 45 17.76 -16.70 5.78
CA TRP A 45 17.73 -17.81 6.74
C TRP A 45 18.70 -17.58 7.89
N ARG A 46 19.93 -17.16 7.61
CA ARG A 46 20.93 -16.84 8.63
C ARG A 46 20.58 -15.61 9.47
N ALA A 47 19.91 -14.61 8.87
CA ALA A 47 19.57 -13.37 9.56
C ALA A 47 18.31 -13.50 10.45
N THR A 48 17.31 -14.28 10.03
CA THR A 48 15.99 -14.31 10.68
C THR A 48 15.51 -15.71 11.06
N GLY A 49 16.19 -16.79 10.66
CA GLY A 49 15.74 -18.17 10.88
C GLY A 49 14.43 -18.52 10.17
N SER A 50 14.08 -17.77 9.12
CA SER A 50 12.81 -17.94 8.42
C SER A 50 13.00 -17.91 6.90
N SER A 51 12.35 -18.86 6.23
CA SER A 51 12.33 -19.05 4.77
C SER A 51 11.26 -18.19 4.09
N ALA A 52 10.34 -17.62 4.88
CA ALA A 52 9.15 -16.95 4.39
C ALA A 52 9.47 -15.69 3.59
N ALA A 53 8.60 -15.37 2.63
CA ALA A 53 8.65 -14.08 1.97
C ALA A 53 8.36 -13.00 3.01
N LEU A 54 9.20 -11.96 3.07
CA LEU A 54 8.79 -10.73 3.76
C LEU A 54 7.44 -10.28 3.19
N PRO A 55 6.50 -9.83 4.05
CA PRO A 55 5.31 -9.18 3.55
C PRO A 55 5.77 -8.07 2.61
N ARG A 56 5.21 -8.03 1.39
CA ARG A 56 5.53 -6.99 0.42
C ARG A 56 5.35 -5.67 1.16
N GLY A 57 6.44 -4.93 1.33
CA GLY A 57 6.46 -3.71 2.13
C GLY A 57 5.27 -2.85 1.75
N GLY A 58 4.36 -2.66 2.70
CA GLY A 58 3.25 -1.74 2.54
C GLY A 58 3.85 -0.41 2.12
N GLY A 59 3.35 0.15 1.01
CA GLY A 59 3.87 1.41 0.50
C GLY A 59 3.93 2.50 1.59
N GLN A 60 4.70 3.55 1.32
CA GLN A 60 4.96 4.67 2.25
C GLN A 60 3.78 4.98 3.18
N GLN A 61 4.05 5.03 4.50
CA GLN A 61 3.07 5.38 5.52
C GLN A 61 2.32 6.66 5.11
N ARG A 62 0.99 6.62 5.21
CA ARG A 62 0.13 7.67 4.68
C ARG A 62 0.13 8.81 5.67
N ILE A 63 0.65 9.96 5.25
CA ILE A 63 0.70 11.21 6.03
C ILE A 63 -0.67 11.64 6.58
N LEU A 64 -1.75 11.18 5.94
CA LEU A 64 -3.13 11.51 6.31
C LEU A 64 -3.77 10.57 7.32
N GLU A 65 -3.17 9.40 7.62
CA GLU A 65 -3.77 8.35 8.46
C GLU A 65 -4.05 8.86 9.89
N ASP A 66 -3.10 9.57 10.49
CA ASP A 66 -3.24 10.21 11.81
C ASP A 66 -4.29 11.33 11.85
N HIS A 67 -4.71 11.82 10.68
CA HIS A 67 -5.63 12.96 10.54
C HIS A 67 -6.96 12.57 9.88
N GLU A 68 -7.19 11.29 9.58
CA GLU A 68 -8.42 10.83 8.91
C GLU A 68 -9.68 11.17 9.71
N GLN A 69 -9.62 11.03 11.04
CA GLN A 69 -10.76 11.36 11.90
C GLN A 69 -11.12 12.84 11.85
N LYS A 70 -10.11 13.72 11.96
CA LYS A 70 -10.30 15.16 11.92
C LYS A 70 -10.80 15.65 10.56
N ILE A 71 -10.33 15.03 9.48
CA ILE A 71 -10.80 15.29 8.12
C ILE A 71 -12.27 14.87 7.97
N ARG A 72 -12.65 13.70 8.51
CA ARG A 72 -14.04 13.25 8.51
C ARG A 72 -14.96 14.22 9.25
N GLU A 73 -14.54 14.74 10.41
CA GLU A 73 -15.32 15.74 11.16
C GLU A 73 -15.51 17.04 10.37
N LEU A 74 -14.45 17.54 9.73
CA LEU A 74 -14.51 18.75 8.89
C LEU A 74 -15.45 18.59 7.68
N ILE A 75 -15.45 17.40 7.07
CA ILE A 75 -16.35 17.09 5.93
C ILE A 75 -17.78 16.88 6.42
N ALA A 76 -17.98 16.22 7.56
CA ALA A 76 -19.31 16.01 8.14
C ALA A 76 -19.97 17.35 8.54
N ALA A 77 -19.17 18.33 8.98
CA ALA A 77 -19.66 19.67 9.28
C ALA A 77 -20.18 20.42 8.04
N GLN A 78 -19.56 20.21 6.86
CA GLN A 78 -19.97 20.82 5.59
C GLN A 78 -19.72 19.87 4.41
N PRO A 79 -20.69 19.01 4.06
CA PRO A 79 -20.54 18.01 3.00
C PRO A 79 -20.56 18.60 1.58
N ASP A 80 -21.02 19.85 1.41
CA ASP A 80 -21.15 20.52 0.12
C ASP A 80 -19.92 21.32 -0.32
N ALA A 81 -18.89 21.43 0.55
CA ALA A 81 -17.66 22.16 0.27
C ALA A 81 -16.96 21.63 -0.99
N THR A 82 -16.42 22.55 -1.78
CA THR A 82 -15.63 22.21 -2.96
C THR A 82 -14.29 21.61 -2.55
N LEU A 83 -13.64 20.89 -3.47
CA LEU A 83 -12.37 20.21 -3.18
C LEU A 83 -11.28 21.21 -2.78
N ASP A 84 -11.31 22.43 -3.31
CA ASP A 84 -10.31 23.47 -3.01
C ASP A 84 -10.52 24.07 -1.61
N GLU A 85 -11.76 24.36 -1.23
CA GLU A 85 -12.11 24.80 0.13
C GLU A 85 -11.76 23.73 1.18
N LEU A 86 -11.95 22.46 0.84
CA LEU A 86 -11.53 21.34 1.71
C LEU A 86 -10.01 21.31 1.87
N ARG A 87 -9.23 21.62 0.83
CA ARG A 87 -7.75 21.69 0.92
C ARG A 87 -7.32 22.82 1.84
N GLU A 88 -7.84 24.03 1.65
CA GLU A 88 -7.51 25.19 2.49
C GLU A 88 -7.86 24.94 3.96
N ARG A 89 -8.99 24.28 4.24
CA ARG A 89 -9.39 23.93 5.61
C ARG A 89 -8.52 22.86 6.24
N ILE A 90 -8.13 21.84 5.47
CA ILE A 90 -7.22 20.79 5.95
C ILE A 90 -5.84 21.38 6.20
N GLU A 91 -5.37 22.26 5.33
CA GLU A 91 -4.11 22.99 5.53
C GLU A 91 -4.19 23.89 6.78
N SER A 92 -5.30 24.60 6.97
CA SER A 92 -5.51 25.45 8.16
C SER A 92 -5.62 24.65 9.47
N SER A 93 -6.28 23.48 9.43
CA SER A 93 -6.58 22.68 10.63
C SER A 93 -5.49 21.68 11.01
N THR A 94 -4.70 21.25 10.03
CA THR A 94 -3.72 20.17 10.15
C THR A 94 -2.30 20.63 9.78
N LYS A 95 -2.13 21.84 9.22
CA LYS A 95 -0.86 22.38 8.70
C LYS A 95 -0.19 21.49 7.64
N LEU A 96 -0.97 20.63 7.00
CA LEU A 96 -0.51 19.72 5.97
C LEU A 96 -1.02 20.18 4.61
N SER A 97 -0.09 20.55 3.74
CA SER A 97 -0.40 20.85 2.34
C SER A 97 -0.57 19.53 1.58
N VAL A 98 -1.82 19.21 1.21
CA VAL A 98 -2.15 17.99 0.48
C VAL A 98 -2.60 18.29 -0.94
N SER A 99 -2.12 17.46 -1.88
CA SER A 99 -2.56 17.57 -3.27
C SER A 99 -4.03 17.16 -3.42
N ALA A 100 -4.71 17.72 -4.43
CA ALA A 100 -6.07 17.34 -4.81
C ALA A 100 -6.22 15.81 -5.00
N ALA A 101 -5.22 15.16 -5.60
CA ALA A 101 -5.22 13.71 -5.81
C ALA A 101 -5.11 12.92 -4.51
N THR A 102 -4.30 13.40 -3.55
CA THR A 102 -4.15 12.75 -2.24
C THR A 102 -5.46 12.84 -1.45
N LEU A 103 -6.09 14.02 -1.46
CA LEU A 103 -7.37 14.24 -0.80
C LEU A 103 -8.49 13.40 -1.44
N CYS A 104 -8.58 13.38 -2.77
CA CYS A 104 -9.57 12.56 -3.48
C CYS A 104 -9.44 11.06 -3.15
N ARG A 105 -8.20 10.53 -3.11
CA ARG A 105 -7.95 9.13 -2.70
C ARG A 105 -8.32 8.87 -1.24
N ALA A 106 -8.07 9.83 -0.35
CA ALA A 106 -8.48 9.73 1.06
C ALA A 106 -10.02 9.70 1.19
N LEU A 107 -10.71 10.62 0.52
CA LEU A 107 -12.17 10.69 0.47
C LEU A 107 -12.80 9.39 -0.06
N GLN A 108 -12.27 8.85 -1.15
CA GLN A 108 -12.75 7.60 -1.75
C GLN A 108 -12.60 6.40 -0.79
N ARG A 109 -11.47 6.30 -0.07
CA ARG A 109 -11.26 5.23 0.93
C ARG A 109 -12.23 5.34 2.10
N GLN A 110 -12.52 6.57 2.52
CA GLN A 110 -13.46 6.83 3.62
C GLN A 110 -14.93 6.70 3.20
N GLY A 111 -15.20 6.36 1.92
CA GLY A 111 -16.56 6.28 1.37
C GLY A 111 -17.25 7.64 1.21
N LEU A 112 -16.53 8.74 1.42
CA LEU A 112 -17.02 10.11 1.38
C LEU A 112 -16.96 10.66 -0.04
N VAL A 113 -17.51 9.91 -0.99
CA VAL A 113 -17.66 10.38 -2.37
C VAL A 113 -18.84 11.33 -2.45
N ARG A 114 -18.63 12.52 -3.03
CA ARG A 114 -19.74 13.44 -3.33
C ARG A 114 -20.70 12.73 -4.27
N LYS A 115 -21.85 12.30 -3.74
CA LYS A 115 -22.93 11.76 -4.56
C LYS A 115 -23.39 12.86 -5.49
N LYS A 116 -23.21 12.67 -6.80
CA LYS A 116 -23.76 13.59 -7.80
C LYS A 116 -25.29 13.42 -7.77
N SER A 117 -25.99 14.35 -7.14
CA SER A 117 -27.44 14.43 -7.28
C SER A 117 -27.73 14.79 -8.74
N LEU A 118 -28.45 13.91 -9.43
CA LEU A 118 -28.90 14.11 -10.82
C LEU A 118 -30.01 15.18 -10.95
N ILE A 119 -30.30 15.92 -9.88
CA ILE A 119 -31.39 16.90 -9.82
C ILE A 119 -30.80 18.31 -9.76
N SER A 120 -30.31 18.79 -10.91
CA SER A 120 -30.03 20.21 -11.16
C SER A 120 -29.94 20.47 -12.66
N GLN A 121 -31.02 20.13 -13.37
CA GLN A 121 -31.32 20.62 -14.72
C GLN A 121 -32.79 21.08 -14.72
N LEU A 122 -33.11 22.09 -13.91
CA LEU A 122 -34.22 22.98 -14.21
C LEU A 122 -33.72 24.41 -14.00
N SER A 123 -33.15 24.94 -15.08
CA SER A 123 -32.95 26.35 -15.30
C SER A 123 -34.31 27.04 -15.22
N SER A 124 -34.53 27.83 -14.18
CA SER A 124 -35.51 28.92 -14.25
C SER A 124 -34.72 30.21 -14.42
N THR A 125 -34.35 30.50 -15.67
CA THR A 125 -33.94 31.85 -16.08
C THR A 125 -35.20 32.70 -16.11
N VAL A 126 -35.40 33.51 -15.07
CA VAL A 126 -36.21 34.73 -15.16
C VAL A 126 -35.36 35.77 -15.89
N GLU A 127 -35.77 36.13 -17.09
CA GLU A 127 -35.42 37.41 -17.70
C GLU A 127 -36.71 38.10 -18.19
N LYS A 128 -36.63 39.43 -18.18
CA LYS A 128 -37.68 40.45 -18.21
C LYS A 128 -38.71 40.37 -19.35
#